data_AF-A0A7X5YL26-F1
#
_entry.id   AF-A0A7X5YL26-F1
#
_cell.length_a   1.000
_cell.length_b   1.000
_cell.length_c   1.000
_cell.angle_alpha   90.00
_cell.angle_beta   90.00
_cell.angle_gamma   90.00
#
_symmetry.space_group_name_H-M   'P 1'
#
loop_
_entity.id
_entity.type
_entity.pdbx_description
1 polymer ?
#
loop_
_entity_poly.entity_id
_entity_poly.type
_entity_poly.pdbx_seq_one_letter_code
_entity_poly.pdbx_strand_id
1 'polypeptide(L)'
;MRMLVLAVSGAILAGCATASYSDDAVARFVERGEMCEHWMGEEPYDAERRAEIERNLRELRCTTVRRDGEALKLSRKDRPEDIRRIDQVLEGF
;
A
#
# COMPACT_ATOMS: atom_id res chain seq x y z
N MET A 1 -30.29 -7.13 -53.16
CA MET A 1 -29.04 -7.02 -52.39
C MET A 1 -29.36 -7.15 -50.91
N ARG A 2 -29.06 -8.29 -50.28
CA ARG A 2 -29.21 -8.50 -48.84
C ARG A 2 -27.86 -8.20 -48.18
N MET A 3 -27.75 -7.06 -47.50
CA MET A 3 -26.59 -6.79 -46.65
C MET A 3 -26.75 -7.58 -45.35
N LEU A 4 -25.88 -8.59 -45.17
CA LEU A 4 -25.66 -9.23 -43.87
C LEU A 4 -24.78 -8.29 -43.04
N VAL A 5 -25.35 -7.70 -41.99
CA VAL A 5 -24.59 -7.01 -40.94
C VAL A 5 -24.23 -8.05 -39.89
N LEU A 6 -22.97 -8.48 -39.87
CA LEU A 6 -22.40 -9.25 -38.77
C LEU A 6 -22.18 -8.29 -37.60
N ALA A 7 -23.08 -8.31 -36.63
CA ALA A 7 -22.86 -7.71 -35.32
C ALA A 7 -21.84 -8.58 -34.56
N VAL A 8 -20.58 -8.18 -34.56
CA VAL A 8 -19.56 -8.77 -33.67
C VAL A 8 -19.80 -8.20 -32.28
N SER A 9 -20.50 -8.96 -31.45
CA SER A 9 -20.66 -8.69 -30.02
C SER A 9 -19.30 -8.85 -29.31
N GLY A 10 -18.55 -7.76 -29.16
CA GLY A 10 -17.37 -7.71 -28.32
C GLY A 10 -17.76 -7.68 -26.84
N ALA A 11 -17.75 -8.85 -26.18
CA ALA A 11 -17.85 -8.93 -24.73
C ALA A 11 -16.53 -8.49 -24.10
N ILE A 12 -16.45 -7.23 -23.65
CA ILE A 12 -15.35 -6.72 -22.83
C ILE A 12 -15.55 -7.28 -21.41
N LEU A 13 -14.92 -8.42 -21.11
CA LEU A 13 -14.70 -8.87 -19.74
C LEU A 13 -13.65 -7.94 -19.12
N ALA A 14 -14.09 -6.83 -18.53
CA ALA A 14 -13.28 -6.05 -17.61
C ALA A 14 -13.02 -6.92 -16.36
N GLY A 15 -11.96 -7.74 -16.40
CA GLY A 15 -11.52 -8.49 -15.24
C GLY A 15 -11.12 -7.52 -14.14
N CYS A 16 -11.69 -7.68 -12.95
CA CYS A 16 -11.24 -6.97 -11.76
C CYS A 16 -9.77 -7.35 -11.52
N ALA A 17 -8.84 -6.45 -11.85
CA ALA A 17 -7.44 -6.63 -11.47
C ALA A 17 -7.35 -6.57 -9.94
N THR A 18 -7.21 -7.73 -9.31
CA THR A 18 -6.91 -7.80 -7.89
C THR A 18 -5.44 -7.42 -7.72
N ALA A 19 -5.15 -6.51 -6.79
CA ALA A 19 -3.77 -6.21 -6.43
C ALA A 19 -3.12 -7.51 -5.93
N SER A 20 -2.07 -7.95 -6.62
CA SER A 20 -1.25 -9.09 -6.20
C SER A 20 -0.10 -8.58 -5.34
N TYR A 21 0.05 -9.14 -4.14
CA TYR A 21 1.13 -8.82 -3.22
C TYR A 21 2.13 -9.98 -3.18
N SER A 22 3.42 -9.66 -3.14
CA SER A 22 4.49 -10.64 -2.93
C SER A 22 4.40 -11.29 -1.56
N ASP A 23 5.02 -12.45 -1.38
CA ASP A 23 5.00 -13.17 -0.09
C ASP A 23 5.64 -12.36 1.05
N ASP A 24 6.63 -11.52 0.74
CA ASP A 24 7.31 -10.63 1.69
C ASP A 24 6.60 -9.30 1.93
N ALA A 25 5.43 -9.05 1.30
CA ALA A 25 4.75 -7.75 1.37
C ALA A 25 4.42 -7.30 2.80
N VAL A 26 4.10 -8.25 3.70
CA VAL A 26 3.84 -7.95 5.11
C VAL A 26 5.13 -7.53 5.82
N ALA A 27 6.24 -8.22 5.60
CA ALA A 27 7.53 -7.86 6.18
C ALA A 27 7.97 -6.45 5.74
N ARG A 28 7.84 -6.15 4.44
CA ARG A 28 8.14 -4.82 3.88
C ARG A 28 7.21 -3.73 4.39
N PHE A 29 5.95 -4.07 4.65
CA PHE A 29 4.99 -3.14 5.23
C PHE A 29 5.37 -2.79 6.67
N VAL A 30 5.75 -3.79 7.47
CA VAL A 30 6.23 -3.62 8.84
C VAL A 30 7.48 -2.76 8.88
N GLU A 31 8.51 -3.10 8.11
CA GLU A 31 9.75 -2.31 8.00
C GLU A 31 9.47 -0.85 7.65
N ARG A 32 8.59 -0.62 6.68
CA ARG A 32 8.19 0.74 6.30
C ARG A 32 7.48 1.49 7.43
N GLY A 33 6.61 0.81 8.18
CA GLY A 33 5.93 1.37 9.35
C GLY A 33 6.92 1.81 10.43
N GLU A 34 7.86 0.93 10.79
CA GLU A 34 8.94 1.20 11.76
C GLU A 34 9.80 2.40 11.32
N MET A 35 10.19 2.45 10.04
CA MET A 35 10.96 3.59 9.52
C MET A 35 10.16 4.89 9.54
N CYS A 36 8.85 4.83 9.26
CA CYS A 36 8.01 6.02 9.37
C CYS A 36 7.90 6.51 10.81
N GLU A 37 7.69 5.62 11.78
CA GLU A 37 7.68 5.98 13.20
C GLU A 37 9.02 6.60 13.63
N HIS A 38 10.13 6.00 13.23
CA HIS A 38 11.47 6.54 13.45
C HIS A 38 11.57 7.99 12.97
N TRP A 39 11.32 8.26 11.69
CA TRP A 39 11.45 9.61 11.14
C TRP A 39 10.43 10.62 11.68
N MET A 40 9.22 10.19 12.04
CA MET A 40 8.20 11.09 12.63
C MET A 40 8.57 11.53 14.05
N GLY A 41 9.34 10.73 14.79
CA GLY A 41 9.80 11.04 16.14
C GLY A 41 11.06 11.91 16.21
N GLU A 42 11.71 12.18 15.08
CA GLU A 42 12.97 12.92 15.02
C GLU A 42 12.78 14.44 15.17
N GLU A 43 13.70 15.09 15.87
CA GLU A 43 13.66 16.55 16.10
C GLU A 43 14.24 17.33 14.91
N PRO A 44 13.52 18.33 14.34
CA PRO A 44 14.02 19.16 13.24
C PRO A 44 14.77 20.41 13.75
N TYR A 45 15.86 20.20 14.51
CA TYR A 45 16.59 21.24 15.23
C TYR A 45 17.26 22.29 14.33
N ASP A 46 17.50 21.97 13.06
CA ASP A 46 17.93 22.92 12.05
C ASP A 46 17.27 22.67 10.69
N ALA A 47 17.60 23.51 9.70
CA ALA A 47 17.02 23.44 8.37
C ALA A 47 17.48 22.22 7.56
N GLU A 48 18.73 21.75 7.74
CA GLU A 48 19.26 20.58 7.04
C GLU A 48 18.59 19.31 7.55
N ARG A 49 18.54 19.14 8.87
CA ARG A 49 17.87 18.02 9.52
C ARG A 49 16.37 17.98 9.20
N ARG A 50 15.70 19.14 9.18
CA ARG A 50 14.30 19.23 8.75
C ARG A 50 14.11 18.72 7.32
N ALA A 51 14.96 19.16 6.40
CA ALA A 51 14.87 18.74 5.00
C ALA A 51 15.12 17.23 4.83
N GLU A 52 16.02 16.66 5.63
CA GLU A 52 16.25 15.22 5.68
C GLU A 52 15.04 14.44 6.19
N ILE A 53 14.48 14.82 7.34
CA ILE A 53 13.30 14.17 7.92
C ILE A 53 12.15 14.20 6.91
N GLU A 54 11.85 15.39 6.38
CA GLU A 54 10.76 15.56 5.42
C GLU A 54 10.96 14.74 4.13
N ARG A 55 12.21 14.62 3.64
CA ARG A 55 12.53 13.78 2.48
C ARG A 55 12.20 12.32 2.77
N ASN A 56 12.67 11.78 3.89
CA ASN A 56 12.44 10.39 4.26
C ASN A 56 10.95 10.09 4.48
N LEU A 57 10.20 10.99 5.15
CA LEU A 57 8.75 10.83 5.34
C LEU A 57 7.99 10.75 4.00
N ARG A 58 8.42 11.53 3.00
CA ARG A 58 7.86 11.48 1.64
C ARG A 58 8.25 10.21 0.89
N GLU A 59 9.53 9.84 0.90
CA GLU A 59 10.06 8.66 0.19
C GLU A 59 9.46 7.36 0.74
N LEU A 60 9.30 7.25 2.07
CA LEU A 60 8.62 6.14 2.73
C LEU A 60 7.10 6.16 2.55
N ARG A 61 6.53 7.25 2.04
CA ARG A 61 5.08 7.43 1.85
C ARG A 61 4.31 7.27 3.18
N CYS A 62 4.80 7.86 4.26
CA CYS A 62 4.23 7.68 5.60
C CYS A 62 2.76 8.11 5.71
N THR A 63 2.32 9.05 4.88
CA THR A 63 0.92 9.49 4.82
C THR A 63 -0.05 8.45 4.23
N THR A 64 0.44 7.37 3.61
CA THR A 64 -0.39 6.31 3.03
C THR A 64 -0.35 4.99 3.79
N VAL A 65 0.37 4.92 4.93
CA VAL A 65 0.54 3.66 5.70
C VAL A 65 -0.81 3.03 6.03
N ARG A 66 -1.76 3.79 6.60
CA ARG A 66 -3.08 3.27 6.96
C ARG A 66 -3.86 2.72 5.77
N ARG A 67 -3.95 3.49 4.68
CA ARG A 67 -4.63 3.04 3.45
C ARG A 67 -3.99 1.77 2.89
N ASP A 68 -2.66 1.75 2.81
CA ASP A 68 -1.93 0.63 2.22
C ASP A 68 -2.03 -0.64 3.12
N GLY A 69 -2.03 -0.48 4.44
CA GLY A 69 -2.22 -1.58 5.40
C GLY A 69 -3.61 -2.21 5.31
N GLU A 70 -4.66 -1.39 5.25
CA GLU A 70 -6.03 -1.89 5.04
C GLU A 70 -6.18 -2.62 3.69
N ALA A 71 -5.55 -2.11 2.63
CA ALA A 71 -5.52 -2.81 1.34
C ALA A 71 -4.75 -4.14 1.42
N LEU A 72 -3.67 -4.20 2.19
CA LEU A 72 -2.89 -5.42 2.39
C LEU A 72 -3.67 -6.46 3.20
N LYS A 73 -4.42 -6.06 4.24
CA LYS A 73 -5.31 -6.94 5.03
C LYS A 73 -6.32 -7.67 4.15
N LEU A 74 -6.88 -6.98 3.15
CA LEU A 74 -7.81 -7.60 2.20
C LEU A 74 -7.19 -8.74 1.39
N SER A 75 -5.87 -8.76 1.21
CA SER A 75 -5.12 -9.81 0.51
C SER A 75 -4.58 -10.92 1.42
N ARG A 76 -4.78 -10.81 2.73
CA ARG A 76 -4.26 -11.72 3.78
C ARG A 76 -5.37 -12.25 4.69
N LYS A 77 -6.63 -12.20 4.24
CA LYS A 77 -7.83 -12.50 5.05
C LYS A 77 -7.81 -13.88 5.72
N ASP A 78 -7.12 -14.84 5.11
CA ASP A 78 -6.96 -16.22 5.56
C ASP A 78 -5.67 -16.45 6.37
N ARG A 79 -4.90 -15.40 6.63
CA ARG A 79 -3.61 -15.43 7.35
C ARG A 79 -3.68 -14.55 8.60
N PRO A 80 -4.20 -15.07 9.73
CA PRO A 80 -4.43 -14.26 10.92
C PRO A 80 -3.16 -13.69 11.56
N GLU A 81 -2.00 -14.34 11.37
CA GLU A 81 -0.72 -13.80 11.84
C GLU A 81 -0.25 -12.59 11.01
N ASP A 82 -0.39 -12.64 9.68
CA ASP A 82 -0.17 -11.50 8.81
C ASP A 82 -1.08 -10.32 9.18
N ILE A 83 -2.37 -10.57 9.44
CA ILE A 83 -3.33 -9.52 9.84
C ILE A 83 -2.88 -8.86 11.15
N ARG A 84 -2.51 -9.63 12.18
CA ARG A 84 -2.04 -9.06 13.45
C ARG A 84 -0.81 -8.16 13.27
N ARG A 85 0.14 -8.57 12.43
CA ARG A 85 1.35 -7.78 12.16
C ARG A 85 1.03 -6.47 11.46
N ILE A 86 0.07 -6.49 10.54
CA ILE A 86 -0.41 -5.27 9.90
C ILE A 86 -1.12 -4.38 10.92
N ASP A 87 -2.03 -4.94 11.73
CA ASP A 87 -2.78 -4.18 12.74
C ASP A 87 -1.84 -3.51 13.77
N GLN A 88 -0.79 -4.21 14.21
CA GLN A 88 0.21 -3.64 15.12
C GLN A 88 0.88 -2.39 14.55
N VAL A 89 1.20 -2.38 13.24
CA VAL A 89 1.73 -1.17 12.58
C VAL A 89 0.65 -0.09 12.53
N LEU A 90 -0.60 -0.44 12.23
CA LEU A 90 -1.70 0.52 12.09
C LEU A 90 -2.10 1.21 13.39
N GLU A 91 -1.80 0.64 14.56
CA GLU A 91 -2.02 1.30 15.85
C GLU A 91 -1.26 2.64 15.98
N GLY A 92 -0.18 2.82 15.20
CA GLY A 92 0.62 4.04 15.15
C GLY A 92 0.21 5.09 14.08
N PHE A 93 -0.81 4.85 13.25
CA PHE A 93 -1.10 5.68 12.05
C PHE A 93 -2.61 5.93 11.77
#